data_AF-A0AAU5U7L4-F1
#
_entry.id   AF-A0AAU5U7L4-F1
#
_cell.length_a   1.000
_cell.length_b   1.000
_cell.length_c   1.000
_cell.angle_alpha   90.00
_cell.angle_beta   90.00
_cell.angle_gamma   90.00
#
_symmetry.space_group_name_H-M   'P 1'
#
loop_
_entity.id
_entity.type
_entity.pdbx_description
1 polymer ?
#
loop_
_entity_poly.entity_id
_entity_poly.type
_entity_poly.pdbx_seq_one_letter_code
_entity_poly.pdbx_strand_id
1 'polypeptide(L)' 'MASGFSNADIGEQLYVGEQTVKTHVSRVLATLGLRDRVHAVRFAHHHGLIEPNDTSGL' A
#
# COMPACT_ATOMS: atom_id res chain seq x y z
N MET A 1 -1.44 3.55 -0.35
CA MET A 1 -1.36 2.60 0.80
C MET A 1 -0.36 3.02 1.87
N ALA A 2 0.90 3.34 1.56
CA ALA A 2 1.80 4.00 2.52
C ALA A 2 1.69 5.54 2.48
N SER A 3 1.63 6.11 1.27
CA SER A 3 1.44 7.56 1.04
C SER A 3 -0.02 8.00 0.93
N GLY A 4 -0.97 7.31 1.55
CA GLY A 4 -2.40 7.71 1.55
C GLY A 4 -3.24 7.40 0.30
N PHE A 5 -2.64 7.11 -0.86
CA PHE A 5 -3.39 6.82 -2.10
C PHE A 5 -4.40 5.66 -1.99
N SER A 6 -5.58 5.84 -2.61
CA SER A 6 -6.59 4.81 -2.80
C SER A 6 -6.18 3.83 -3.91
N ASN A 7 -6.84 2.67 -4.00
CA ASN A 7 -6.55 1.69 -5.05
C ASN A 7 -6.93 2.20 -6.45
N ALA A 8 -7.87 3.15 -6.54
CA ALA A 8 -8.25 3.79 -7.79
C ALA A 8 -7.13 4.73 -8.25
N ASP A 9 -6.60 5.56 -7.36
CA ASP A 9 -5.48 6.47 -7.66
C ASP A 9 -4.22 5.71 -8.08
N ILE A 10 -3.94 4.59 -7.41
CA ILE A 10 -2.83 3.69 -7.77
C ILE A 10 -3.07 3.07 -9.15
N GLY A 11 -4.31 2.68 -9.45
CA GLY A 11 -4.67 2.12 -10.75
C GLY A 11 -4.50 3.14 -11.88
N GLU A 12 -4.91 4.38 -11.64
CA GLU A 12 -4.75 5.48 -12.59
C GLU A 12 -3.27 5.77 -12.88
N GLN A 13 -2.44 5.88 -11.84
CA GLN A 13 -1.00 6.13 -12.00
C GLN A 13 -0.25 5.00 -12.71
N LEU A 14 -0.70 3.76 -12.51
CA LEU A 14 -0.07 2.56 -13.09
C LEU A 14 -0.76 2.09 -14.38
N TYR A 15 -1.78 2.80 -14.86
CA TYR A 15 -2.59 2.42 -16.02
C TYR A 15 -3.19 0.99 -15.92
N VAL A 16 -3.60 0.58 -14.72
CA VAL A 16 -4.23 -0.72 -14.44
C VAL A 16 -5.58 -0.55 -13.75
N GLY A 17 -6.45 -1.55 -13.88
CA GLY A 17 -7.74 -1.55 -13.19
C GLY A 17 -7.60 -1.66 -11.66
N GLU A 18 -8.50 -1.01 -10.93
CA GLU A 18 -8.55 -1.05 -9.45
C GLU A 18 -8.57 -2.49 -8.89
N GLN A 19 -9.28 -3.40 -9.56
CA GLN A 19 -9.34 -4.81 -9.16
C GLN A 19 -7.98 -5.52 -9.29
N THR A 20 -7.17 -5.12 -10.27
CA THR A 20 -5.79 -5.60 -10.44
C THR A 20 -4.95 -5.13 -9.26
N VAL A 21 -5.05 -3.85 -8.88
CA VAL A 21 -4.39 -3.29 -7.69
C VAL A 21 -4.77 -4.09 -6.44
N LYS A 22 -6.07 -4.29 -6.18
CA LYS A 22 -6.56 -5.09 -5.04
C LYS A 22 -5.93 -6.48 -4.99
N THR A 23 -5.79 -7.14 -6.14
CA THR A 23 -5.15 -8.46 -6.24
C THR A 23 -3.68 -8.41 -5.85
N HIS A 24 -2.94 -7.41 -6.33
CA HIS A 24 -1.54 -7.22 -5.94
C HIS A 24 -1.40 -6.94 -4.44
N VAL A 25 -2.24 -6.07 -3.87
CA VAL A 25 -2.25 -5.76 -2.44
C VAL A 25 -2.47 -7.02 -1.60
N SER A 26 -3.48 -7.82 -1.93
CA SER A 26 -3.76 -9.07 -1.22
C SER A 26 -2.59 -10.05 -1.29
N ARG A 27 -1.91 -10.14 -2.44
CA ARG A 27 -0.72 -10.98 -2.58
C ARG A 27 0.44 -10.49 -1.73
N VAL A 28 0.72 -9.18 -1.71
CA VAL A 28 1.77 -8.61 -0.86
C VAL A 28 1.49 -8.86 0.62
N LEU A 29 0.25 -8.64 1.07
CA LEU A 29 -0.16 -8.93 2.45
C LEU A 29 0.02 -10.42 2.79
N ALA A 30 -0.39 -11.32 1.90
CA ALA A 30 -0.22 -12.76 2.10
C ALA A 30 1.27 -13.16 2.16
N THR A 31 2.12 -12.64 1.28
CA THR A 31 3.56 -12.91 1.26
C THR A 31 4.25 -12.41 2.53
N LEU A 32 3.80 -11.28 3.07
CA LEU A 32 4.33 -10.70 4.31
C LEU A 32 3.65 -11.23 5.58
N GLY A 33 2.65 -12.11 5.45
CA GLY A 33 1.87 -12.62 6.59
C GLY A 33 1.05 -11.55 7.32
N LEU A 34 0.70 -10.46 6.65
CA LEU A 34 0.00 -9.32 7.22
C LEU A 34 -1.50 -9.44 7.04
N ARG A 35 -2.25 -9.06 8.07
CA ARG A 35 -3.72 -9.18 8.08
C ARG A 35 -4.45 -8.06 7.35
N ASP A 36 -3.89 -6.85 7.36
CA ASP A 36 -4.53 -5.69 6.78
C ASP A 36 -3.51 -4.63 6.34
N ARG A 37 -4.04 -3.61 5.67
CA ARG A 37 -3.27 -2.45 5.18
C ARG A 37 -2.58 -1.65 6.30
N VAL A 38 -3.14 -1.60 7.51
CA VAL A 38 -2.55 -0.84 8.63
C VAL A 38 -1.27 -1.51 9.09
N HIS A 39 -1.29 -2.84 9.18
CA HIS A 39 -0.10 -3.63 9.47
C HIS A 39 0.95 -3.51 8.37
N ALA A 40 0.56 -3.41 7.09
CA ALA A 40 1.50 -3.14 5.99
C ALA A 40 2.17 -1.78 6.07
N VAL A 41 1.44 -0.72 6.43
CA VAL A 41 2.03 0.62 6.64
C VAL A 41 3.02 0.60 7.79
N ARG A 42 2.65 -0.02 8.92
CA ARG A 42 3.56 -0.15 10.06
C ARG A 42 4.80 -0.98 9.72
N PHE A 43 4.63 -2.08 8.98
CA PHE A 43 5.73 -2.90 8.49
C PHE A 43 6.66 -2.06 7.61
N ALA A 44 6.12 -1.32 6.65
CA ALA A 44 6.90 -0.47 5.77
C ALA A 44 7.70 0.61 6.54
N HIS A 45 7.10 1.26 7.54
CA HIS A 45 7.82 2.21 8.41
C HIS A 45 8.91 1.52 9.23
N HIS A 46 8.63 0.37 9.83
CA HIS A 46 9.60 -0.34 10.66
C HIS A 46 10.81 -0.82 9.86
N HIS A 47 10.59 -1.20 8.59
CA HIS A 47 11.63 -1.68 7.69
C HIS A 47 12.26 -0.58 6.83
N GLY A 48 11.92 0.70 7.05
CA GLY A 48 12.47 1.82 6.28
C GLY A 48 12.11 1.81 4.80
N LEU A 49 11.02 1.14 4.43
CA LEU A 49 10.54 1.05 3.04
C LEU A 49 9.83 2.33 2.57
N ILE A 50 9.45 3.19 3.51
CA ILE A 50 8.74 4.45 3.28
C ILE A 50 9.32 5.53 4.21
N GLU A 51 9.53 6.74 3.68
CA GLU A 51 10.07 7.84 4.48
C GLU A 51 9.00 8.42 5.41
N PRO A 52 9.36 8.95 6.60
CA PRO A 52 8.39 9.56 7.53
C PRO A 52 7.56 10.70 6.93
N ASN A 53 8.02 11.29 5.82
CA ASN A 53 7.36 12.42 5.16
C ASN A 53 6.34 11.99 4.09
N ASP A 54 6.21 10.69 3.79
CA ASP A 54 5.18 10.15 2.88
C ASP A 54 3.76 10.18 3.51
N THR A 55 3.66 10.40 4.82
CA THR A 55 2.40 10.44 5.59
C THR A 55 1.80 11.84 5.77
N SER A 56 2.39 12.88 5.17
CA SER A 56 1.87 14.26 5.22
C SER A 56 0.62 14.42 4.35
N GLY A 57 -0.53 13.95 4.83
CA GLY A 57 -1.81 14.05 4.13
C GLY A 57 -3.03 13.45 4.85
N LEU A 58 -3.04 13.47 6.20
CA LEU A 58 -4.24 13.21 7.00
C LEU A 58 -4.70 14.47 7.70
#